data_AF-A0A950MDU9-F1
#
_entry.id   AF-A0A950MDU9-F1
#
_cell.length_a   1.000
_cell.length_b   1.000
_cell.length_c   1.000
_cell.angle_alpha   90.00
_cell.angle_beta   90.00
_cell.angle_gamma   90.00
#
_symmetry.space_group_name_H-M   'P 1'
#
loop_
_entity.id
_entity.type
_entity.pdbx_description
1 polymer ?
#
loop_
_entity_poly.entity_id
_entity_poly.type
_entity_poly.pdbx_seq_one_letter_code
_entity_poly.pdbx_strand_id
1 'polypeptide(L)'
;VAMFIMVASAAAIGTHAVTQIESAAQAASALRPVAGDLAFAVFAAGIVGTGLLAVPVLAGSAAYALAGAFGWKNSLALRYGEAKKFYRIIVAATLLGTALCFTRIDPMQALYWSAVLNGVVAVPVMVVVMRLAANGAVMGKLRITRSLAFWGWLCTAVMAAAVAAMFWTMLASPKH
;
A
#
# COMPACT_ATOMS: atom_id res chain seq x y z
N VAL A 1 11.56 -8.26 -7.35
CA VAL A 1 11.62 -7.84 -5.93
C VAL A 1 10.86 -8.79 -5.02
N ALA A 2 9.54 -8.94 -5.16
CA ALA A 2 8.74 -9.83 -4.29
C ALA A 2 9.26 -11.28 -4.22
N MET A 3 9.70 -11.87 -5.35
CA MET A 3 10.31 -13.20 -5.37
C MET A 3 11.56 -13.28 -4.48
N PHE A 4 12.47 -12.31 -4.58
CA PHE A 4 13.69 -12.27 -3.75
C PHE A 4 13.34 -12.10 -2.28
N ILE A 5 12.33 -11.29 -1.94
CA ILE A 5 11.83 -11.15 -0.57
C ILE A 5 11.29 -12.51 -0.08
N MET A 6 10.46 -13.19 -0.86
CA MET A 6 9.90 -14.49 -0.49
C MET A 6 10.99 -15.56 -0.28
N VAL A 7 11.97 -15.64 -1.18
CA VAL A 7 13.08 -16.60 -1.08
C VAL A 7 14.00 -16.26 0.10
N ALA A 8 14.35 -14.98 0.29
CA ALA A 8 15.18 -14.55 1.41
C ALA A 8 14.49 -14.78 2.77
N SER A 9 13.20 -14.47 2.88
CA SER A 9 12.40 -14.76 4.08
C SER A 9 12.29 -16.27 4.32
N ALA A 10 12.06 -17.08 3.28
CA ALA A 10 12.03 -18.53 3.40
C ALA A 10 13.37 -19.09 3.88
N ALA A 11 14.50 -18.58 3.37
CA ALA A 11 15.83 -19.00 3.78
C ALA A 11 16.21 -18.54 5.20
N ALA A 12 15.75 -17.35 5.62
CA ALA A 12 16.04 -16.78 6.94
C ALA A 12 15.16 -17.35 8.06
N ILE A 13 13.88 -17.62 7.77
CA ILE A 13 12.88 -17.99 8.78
C ILE A 13 12.58 -19.49 8.75
N GLY A 14 12.62 -20.12 7.57
CA GLY A 14 12.27 -21.53 7.37
C GLY A 14 13.20 -22.52 8.09
N THR A 15 14.39 -22.09 8.49
CA THR A 15 15.39 -22.90 9.20
C THR A 15 15.37 -22.71 10.73
N HIS A 16 14.72 -21.66 11.25
CA HIS A 16 14.86 -21.25 12.66
C HIS A 16 13.57 -21.22 13.48
N ALA A 17 12.46 -21.76 12.97
CA ALA A 17 11.19 -21.94 13.71
C ALA A 17 10.61 -20.67 14.38
N VAL A 18 11.01 -19.47 13.94
CA VAL A 18 10.40 -18.20 14.39
C VAL A 18 9.12 -17.97 13.60
N THR A 19 7.98 -18.39 14.15
CA THR A 19 6.67 -18.29 13.48
C THR A 19 5.98 -16.93 13.67
N GLN A 20 6.49 -16.09 14.57
CA GLN A 20 5.96 -14.76 14.86
C GLN A 20 7.04 -13.70 14.76
N ILE A 21 6.94 -12.85 13.73
CA ILE A 21 7.74 -11.64 13.57
C ILE A 21 6.79 -10.47 13.78
N GLU A 22 6.98 -9.74 14.87
CA GLU A 22 6.13 -8.60 15.26
C GLU A 22 6.74 -7.26 14.81
N SER A 23 7.98 -7.26 14.32
CA SER A 23 8.63 -6.03 13.86
C SER A 23 9.65 -6.23 12.72
N ALA A 24 9.85 -5.16 11.94
CA ALA A 24 10.88 -5.11 10.90
C ALA A 24 12.31 -5.27 11.48
N ALA A 25 12.53 -4.83 12.71
CA ALA A 25 13.80 -5.02 13.41
C ALA A 25 14.06 -6.50 13.72
N GLN A 26 13.02 -7.23 14.12
CA GLN A 26 13.09 -8.67 14.33
C GLN A 26 13.33 -9.42 13.00
N ALA A 27 12.64 -9.02 11.92
CA ALA A 27 12.90 -9.54 10.58
C ALA A 27 14.36 -9.33 10.14
N ALA A 28 14.91 -8.12 10.34
CA ALA A 28 16.31 -7.81 10.04
C ALA A 28 17.27 -8.68 10.85
N SER A 29 17.02 -8.83 12.15
CA SER A 29 17.87 -9.64 13.03
C SER A 29 17.87 -11.13 12.66
N ALA A 30 16.75 -11.66 12.16
CA ALA A 30 16.64 -13.04 11.67
C ALA A 30 17.49 -13.30 10.41
N LEU A 31 17.85 -12.26 9.65
CA LEU A 31 18.73 -12.37 8.47
C LEU A 31 20.23 -12.42 8.84
N ARG A 32 20.63 -11.99 10.04
CA ARG A 32 22.04 -12.00 10.49
C ARG A 32 22.71 -13.39 10.40
N PRO A 33 22.14 -14.50 10.90
CA PRO A 33 22.81 -15.80 10.88
C PRO A 33 22.94 -16.40 9.47
N VAL A 34 22.10 -16.00 8.52
CA VAL A 34 22.07 -16.58 7.16
C VAL A 34 22.91 -15.79 6.16
N ALA A 35 23.00 -14.47 6.30
CA ALA A 35 23.64 -13.60 5.30
C ALA A 35 24.70 -12.63 5.87
N GLY A 36 24.98 -12.69 7.18
CA GLY A 36 25.99 -11.89 7.86
C GLY A 36 25.58 -10.44 8.16
N ASP A 37 26.46 -9.70 8.82
CA ASP A 37 26.19 -8.32 9.29
C ASP A 37 26.01 -7.30 8.14
N LEU A 38 26.63 -7.54 6.99
CA LEU A 38 26.45 -6.69 5.80
C LEU A 38 25.03 -6.78 5.25
N ALA A 39 24.42 -7.97 5.21
CA ALA A 39 23.05 -8.14 4.76
C ALA A 39 22.05 -7.48 5.73
N PHE A 40 22.31 -7.55 7.04
CA PHE A 40 21.55 -6.79 8.04
C PHE A 40 21.62 -5.27 7.78
N ALA A 41 22.81 -4.73 7.54
CA ALA A 41 23.00 -3.31 7.28
C ALA A 41 22.28 -2.86 5.99
N VAL A 42 22.39 -3.63 4.90
CA VAL A 42 21.71 -3.32 3.63
C VAL A 42 20.18 -3.46 3.78
N PHE A 43 19.68 -4.45 4.53
CA PHE A 43 18.25 -4.58 4.79
C PHE A 43 17.71 -3.40 5.61
N ALA A 44 18.39 -3.04 6.70
CA ALA A 44 18.03 -1.89 7.53
C ALA A 44 18.06 -0.58 6.71
N ALA A 45 19.11 -0.35 5.92
CA ALA A 45 19.20 0.79 5.02
C ALA A 45 18.07 0.81 3.98
N GLY A 46 17.68 -0.36 3.45
CA GLY A 46 16.55 -0.52 2.52
C GLY A 46 15.20 -0.17 3.16
N ILE A 47 14.94 -0.63 4.38
CA ILE A 47 13.71 -0.30 5.12
C ILE A 47 13.64 1.21 5.43
N VAL A 48 14.74 1.80 5.88
CA VAL A 48 14.80 3.26 6.14
C VAL A 48 14.61 4.05 4.84
N GLY A 49 15.27 3.63 3.75
CA GLY A 49 15.15 4.27 2.44
C GLY A 49 13.75 4.21 1.85
N THR A 50 13.09 3.05 1.94
CA THR A 50 11.69 2.90 1.48
C THR A 50 10.73 3.71 2.33
N GLY A 51 10.91 3.77 3.66
CA GLY A 51 10.13 4.64 4.55
C GLY A 51 10.28 6.13 4.23
N LEU A 52 11.52 6.59 4.01
CA LEU A 52 11.81 8.00 3.70
C LEU A 52 11.18 8.43 2.37
N LEU A 53 11.13 7.54 1.37
CA LEU A 53 10.46 7.81 0.08
C LEU A 53 8.93 7.68 0.17
N ALA A 54 8.42 6.76 0.97
CA ALA A 54 6.99 6.51 1.09
C ALA A 54 6.25 7.68 1.78
N VAL A 55 6.81 8.24 2.85
CA VAL A 55 6.14 9.30 3.64
C VAL A 55 5.77 10.52 2.79
N PRO A 56 6.68 11.12 1.99
CA PRO A 56 6.34 12.27 1.15
C PRO A 56 5.33 11.95 0.05
N VAL A 57 5.46 10.78 -0.60
CA VAL A 57 4.58 10.37 -1.69
C VAL A 57 3.15 10.14 -1.18
N LEU A 58 3.00 9.46 -0.04
CA LEU A 58 1.70 9.21 0.57
C LEU A 58 1.08 10.49 1.13
N ALA A 59 1.85 11.31 1.86
CA ALA A 59 1.36 12.57 2.40
C ALA A 59 0.94 13.55 1.29
N GLY A 60 1.74 13.62 0.20
CA GLY A 60 1.42 14.42 -0.97
C GLY A 60 0.15 13.93 -1.68
N SER A 61 0.04 12.62 -1.94
CA SER A 61 -1.15 12.02 -2.58
C SER A 61 -2.41 12.24 -1.75
N ALA A 62 -2.35 12.03 -0.43
CA ALA A 62 -3.48 12.28 0.47
C ALA A 62 -3.88 13.76 0.50
N ALA A 63 -2.91 14.67 0.54
CA ALA A 63 -3.16 16.10 0.47
C ALA A 63 -3.82 16.50 -0.85
N TYR A 64 -3.38 15.93 -1.97
CA TYR A 64 -4.01 16.15 -3.28
C TYR A 64 -5.44 15.60 -3.34
N ALA A 65 -5.66 14.38 -2.86
CA ALA A 65 -6.97 13.74 -2.87
C ALA A 65 -7.99 14.52 -2.02
N LEU A 66 -7.61 14.90 -0.80
CA LEU A 66 -8.46 15.69 0.09
C LEU A 66 -8.76 17.07 -0.50
N ALA A 67 -7.73 17.77 -0.96
CA ALA A 67 -7.93 19.10 -1.50
C ALA A 67 -8.77 19.07 -2.80
N GLY A 68 -8.66 17.99 -3.60
CA GLY A 68 -9.51 17.72 -4.76
C GLY A 68 -10.97 17.47 -4.37
N ALA A 69 -11.21 16.65 -3.34
CA ALA A 69 -12.55 16.35 -2.83
C ALA A 69 -13.26 17.59 -2.25
N PHE A 70 -12.51 18.50 -1.60
CA PHE A 70 -13.06 19.75 -1.05
C PHE A 70 -13.11 20.92 -2.05
N GLY A 71 -12.69 20.71 -3.30
CA GLY A 71 -12.71 21.76 -4.35
C GLY A 71 -11.78 22.94 -4.06
N TRP A 72 -10.72 22.75 -3.26
CA TRP A 72 -9.76 23.80 -2.95
C TRP A 72 -8.76 23.98 -4.11
N LYS A 73 -7.94 25.05 -4.07
CA LYS A 73 -6.86 25.23 -5.05
C LYS A 73 -5.71 24.29 -4.69
N ASN A 74 -5.38 23.35 -5.57
CA ASN A 74 -4.52 22.21 -5.27
C ASN A 74 -3.38 22.16 -6.28
N SER A 75 -2.18 22.57 -5.87
CA SER A 75 -0.98 22.37 -6.69
C SER A 75 0.27 22.58 -5.83
N LEU A 76 1.23 21.67 -5.93
CA LEU A 76 2.60 21.90 -5.43
C LEU A 76 3.26 23.10 -6.12
N ALA A 77 2.75 23.54 -7.27
CA ALA A 77 3.23 24.73 -8.00
C ALA A 77 2.64 26.05 -7.46
N LEU A 78 1.68 26.00 -6.52
CA LEU A 78 1.13 27.21 -5.90
C LEU A 78 2.01 27.66 -4.72
N ARG A 79 2.23 28.97 -4.65
CA ARG A 79 3.06 29.65 -3.62
C ARG A 79 2.58 29.26 -2.21
N TYR A 80 3.53 29.06 -1.28
CA TYR A 80 3.32 28.72 0.15
C TYR A 80 2.23 29.56 0.85
N GLY A 81 1.96 30.78 0.36
CA GLY A 81 0.93 31.69 0.86
C GLY A 81 -0.52 31.35 0.48
N GLU A 82 -0.80 30.68 -0.65
CA GLU A 82 -2.18 30.44 -1.12
C GLU A 82 -2.74 29.07 -0.73
N ALA A 83 -1.87 28.10 -0.41
CA ALA A 83 -2.25 26.72 -0.09
C ALA A 83 -1.96 26.33 1.37
N LYS A 84 -2.18 27.24 2.34
CA LYS A 84 -2.01 26.95 3.78
C LYS A 84 -2.75 25.69 4.23
N LYS A 85 -3.93 25.41 3.64
CA LYS A 85 -4.72 24.21 3.93
C LYS A 85 -4.04 22.93 3.43
N PHE A 86 -3.38 22.97 2.27
CA PHE A 86 -2.65 21.84 1.70
C PHE A 86 -1.44 21.45 2.56
N TYR A 87 -0.62 22.43 2.95
CA TYR A 87 0.53 22.20 3.84
C TYR A 87 0.10 21.74 5.24
N ARG A 88 -1.04 22.23 5.75
CA ARG A 88 -1.62 21.73 7.01
C ARG A 88 -2.01 20.25 6.93
N ILE A 89 -2.53 19.79 5.79
CA ILE A 89 -2.86 18.36 5.60
C ILE A 89 -1.59 17.52 5.63
N ILE A 90 -0.52 17.95 4.97
CA ILE A 90 0.77 17.24 4.99
C ILE A 90 1.31 17.15 6.41
N VAL A 91 1.40 18.29 7.12
CA VAL A 91 1.89 18.33 8.51
C VAL A 91 1.01 17.49 9.43
N ALA A 92 -0.32 17.58 9.30
CA ALA A 92 -1.25 16.77 10.07
C ALA A 92 -1.12 15.28 9.75
N ALA A 93 -0.95 14.89 8.49
CA ALA A 93 -0.76 13.50 8.07
C ALA A 93 0.56 12.93 8.61
N THR A 94 1.64 13.71 8.60
CA THR A 94 2.93 13.30 9.19
C THR A 94 2.85 13.21 10.72
N LEU A 95 2.19 14.16 11.39
CA LEU A 95 1.98 14.11 12.84
C LEU A 95 1.08 12.93 13.25
N LEU A 96 -0.01 12.67 12.51
CA LEU A 96 -0.86 11.50 12.74
C LEU A 96 -0.11 10.19 12.50
N GLY A 97 0.64 10.10 11.41
CA GLY A 97 1.46 8.91 11.11
C GLY A 97 2.49 8.62 12.19
N THR A 98 3.18 9.66 12.67
CA THR A 98 4.15 9.52 13.78
C THR A 98 3.46 9.21 15.11
N ALA A 99 2.31 9.81 15.39
CA ALA A 99 1.52 9.51 16.60
C ALA A 99 1.03 8.05 16.61
N LEU A 100 0.65 7.50 15.46
CA LEU A 100 0.26 6.08 15.32
C LEU A 100 1.42 5.14 15.66
N CYS A 101 2.68 5.52 15.40
CA CYS A 101 3.85 4.74 15.81
C CYS A 101 4.01 4.62 17.34
N PHE A 102 3.42 5.52 18.12
CA PHE A 102 3.42 5.44 19.60
C PHE A 102 2.25 4.64 20.16
N THR A 103 1.28 4.25 19.33
CA THR A 103 0.19 3.38 19.76
C THR A 103 0.65 1.93 19.84
N ARG A 104 0.07 1.14 20.75
CA ARG A 104 0.38 -0.30 20.92
C ARG A 104 -0.15 -1.19 19.77
N ILE A 105 -0.45 -0.62 18.62
CA ILE A 105 -0.91 -1.38 17.46
C ILE A 105 0.30 -2.09 16.89
N ASP A 106 0.21 -3.41 16.78
CA ASP A 106 1.24 -4.24 16.16
C ASP A 106 1.43 -3.79 14.70
N PRO A 107 2.60 -3.22 14.33
CA PRO A 107 2.83 -2.68 12.99
C PRO A 107 2.64 -3.72 11.90
N MET A 108 2.91 -4.99 12.19
CA MET A 108 2.73 -6.09 11.25
C MET A 108 1.25 -6.36 10.99
N GLN A 109 0.41 -6.31 12.02
CA GLN A 109 -1.03 -6.42 11.86
C GLN A 109 -1.60 -5.20 11.11
N ALA A 110 -1.13 -3.99 11.42
CA ALA A 110 -1.54 -2.78 10.71
C ALA A 110 -1.17 -2.84 9.22
N LEU A 111 0.02 -3.34 8.90
CA LEU A 111 0.47 -3.54 7.52
C LEU A 111 -0.37 -4.58 6.79
N TYR A 112 -0.69 -5.70 7.45
CA TYR A 112 -1.56 -6.74 6.92
C TYR A 112 -2.96 -6.19 6.61
N TRP A 113 -3.60 -5.54 7.59
CA TRP A 113 -4.93 -4.94 7.39
C TRP A 113 -4.91 -3.82 6.34
N SER A 114 -3.83 -3.05 6.24
CA SER A 114 -3.67 -2.04 5.19
C SER A 114 -3.60 -2.67 3.80
N ALA A 115 -2.88 -3.80 3.65
CA ALA A 115 -2.81 -4.54 2.39
C ALA A 115 -4.16 -5.15 2.00
N VAL A 116 -4.87 -5.73 2.97
CA VAL A 116 -6.24 -6.23 2.81
C VAL A 116 -7.17 -5.11 2.35
N LEU A 117 -7.20 -4.00 3.08
CA LEU A 117 -8.07 -2.86 2.78
C LEU A 117 -7.77 -2.29 1.39
N ASN A 118 -6.50 -2.15 1.04
CA ASN A 118 -6.08 -1.71 -0.29
C ASN A 118 -6.56 -2.69 -1.39
N GLY A 119 -6.47 -4.01 -1.16
CA GLY A 119 -7.00 -5.02 -2.08
C GLY A 119 -8.51 -4.93 -2.27
N VAL A 120 -9.27 -4.71 -1.19
CA VAL A 120 -10.73 -4.52 -1.24
C VAL A 120 -11.09 -3.24 -1.98
N VAL A 121 -10.44 -2.12 -1.68
CA VAL A 121 -10.68 -0.81 -2.31
C VAL A 121 -10.25 -0.78 -3.77
N ALA A 122 -9.25 -1.57 -4.16
CA ALA A 122 -8.80 -1.65 -5.55
C ALA A 122 -9.90 -2.15 -6.51
N VAL A 123 -10.80 -3.02 -6.06
CA VAL A 123 -11.89 -3.57 -6.88
C VAL A 123 -12.84 -2.47 -7.41
N PRO A 124 -13.50 -1.65 -6.57
CA PRO A 124 -14.37 -0.59 -7.06
C PRO A 124 -13.62 0.48 -7.85
N VAL A 125 -12.38 0.81 -7.45
CA VAL A 125 -11.53 1.75 -8.21
C VAL A 125 -11.28 1.22 -9.63
N MET A 126 -10.92 -0.06 -9.76
CA MET A 126 -10.68 -0.68 -11.07
C MET A 126 -11.96 -0.72 -11.92
N VAL A 127 -13.13 -1.02 -11.33
CA VAL A 127 -14.42 -0.97 -12.04
C VAL A 127 -14.68 0.42 -12.61
N VAL A 128 -14.45 1.47 -11.82
CA VAL A 128 -14.61 2.86 -12.26
C VAL A 128 -13.63 3.20 -13.38
N VAL A 129 -12.34 2.85 -13.23
CA VAL A 129 -11.32 3.07 -14.25
C VAL A 129 -11.65 2.34 -15.55
N MET A 130 -12.10 1.09 -15.48
CA MET A 130 -12.50 0.30 -16.67
C MET A 130 -13.73 0.89 -17.36
N ARG A 131 -14.71 1.41 -16.61
CA ARG A 131 -15.87 2.12 -17.18
C ARG A 131 -15.46 3.42 -17.86
N LEU A 132 -14.58 4.20 -17.23
CA LEU A 132 -14.03 5.44 -17.80
C LEU A 132 -13.23 5.16 -19.07
N ALA A 133 -12.35 4.16 -19.03
CA ALA A 133 -11.50 3.79 -20.16
C ALA A 133 -12.32 3.21 -21.33
N ALA A 134 -13.40 2.48 -21.04
CA ALA A 134 -14.30 1.98 -22.07
C ALA A 134 -15.19 3.06 -22.70
N ASN A 135 -15.34 4.23 -22.05
CA ASN A 135 -16.20 5.31 -22.50
C ASN A 135 -15.47 6.25 -23.49
N GLY A 136 -15.94 6.26 -24.74
CA GLY A 136 -15.39 7.13 -25.79
C GLY A 136 -15.58 8.62 -25.52
N ALA A 137 -16.54 9.02 -24.68
CA ALA A 137 -16.76 10.41 -24.31
C ALA A 137 -15.64 10.98 -23.41
N VAL A 138 -14.96 10.12 -22.64
CA VAL A 138 -13.86 10.53 -21.74
C VAL A 138 -12.50 10.25 -22.36
N MET A 139 -12.34 9.12 -23.05
CA MET A 139 -11.06 8.69 -23.61
C MET A 139 -10.82 9.14 -25.06
N GLY A 140 -11.85 9.67 -25.73
CA GLY A 140 -11.76 10.18 -27.10
C GLY A 140 -11.23 9.13 -28.09
N LYS A 141 -10.12 9.45 -28.76
CA LYS A 141 -9.46 8.57 -29.75
C LYS A 141 -8.57 7.49 -29.14
N LEU A 142 -8.29 7.54 -27.83
CA LEU A 142 -7.40 6.59 -27.12
C LEU A 142 -8.17 5.47 -26.42
N ARG A 143 -9.35 5.10 -26.93
CA ARG A 143 -10.20 4.07 -26.32
C ARG A 143 -9.47 2.73 -26.23
N ILE A 144 -9.59 2.05 -25.08
CA ILE A 144 -9.08 0.69 -24.91
C ILE A 144 -9.67 -0.27 -25.95
N THR A 145 -8.79 -1.08 -26.55
CA THR A 145 -9.16 -2.14 -27.50
C THR A 145 -10.03 -3.19 -26.81
N ARG A 146 -10.94 -3.84 -27.55
CA ARG A 146 -11.84 -4.88 -27.00
C ARG A 146 -11.09 -5.99 -26.25
N SER A 147 -9.90 -6.39 -26.73
CA SER A 147 -9.06 -7.38 -26.06
C SER A 147 -8.52 -6.89 -24.71
N LEU A 148 -8.07 -5.63 -24.64
CA LEU A 148 -7.56 -5.05 -23.40
C LEU A 148 -8.68 -4.82 -22.38
N ALA A 149 -9.87 -4.44 -22.87
CA ALA A 149 -11.07 -4.37 -22.05
C ALA A 149 -11.45 -5.72 -21.46
N PHE A 150 -11.40 -6.79 -22.26
CA PHE A 150 -11.67 -8.16 -21.79
C PHE A 150 -10.68 -8.59 -20.70
N TRP A 151 -9.37 -8.44 -20.93
CA TRP A 151 -8.36 -8.79 -19.93
C TRP A 151 -8.48 -7.94 -18.65
N GLY A 152 -8.75 -6.64 -18.78
CA GLY A 152 -8.95 -5.77 -17.62
C GLY A 152 -10.17 -6.15 -16.79
N TRP A 153 -11.29 -6.50 -17.45
CA TRP A 153 -12.48 -7.01 -16.76
C TRP A 153 -12.25 -8.39 -16.13
N LEU A 154 -11.51 -9.27 -16.80
CA LEU A 154 -11.13 -10.57 -16.24
C LEU A 154 -10.28 -10.40 -14.97
N CYS A 155 -9.26 -9.55 -14.99
CA CYS A 155 -8.45 -9.25 -13.81
C CYS A 155 -9.31 -8.67 -12.67
N THR A 156 -10.21 -7.74 -13.00
CA THR A 156 -11.14 -7.15 -12.02
C THR A 156 -12.06 -8.21 -11.41
N ALA A 157 -12.57 -9.14 -12.21
CA ALA A 157 -13.40 -10.25 -11.76
C ALA A 157 -12.63 -11.21 -10.85
N VAL A 158 -11.38 -11.56 -11.21
CA VAL A 158 -10.51 -12.41 -10.39
C VAL A 158 -10.20 -11.74 -9.05
N MET A 159 -9.89 -10.44 -9.04
CA MET A 159 -9.68 -9.68 -7.80
C MET A 159 -10.95 -9.64 -6.94
N ALA A 160 -12.11 -9.38 -7.55
CA ALA A 160 -13.39 -9.39 -6.85
C ALA A 160 -13.71 -10.76 -6.26
N ALA A 161 -13.44 -11.85 -6.99
CA ALA A 161 -13.62 -13.21 -6.50
C ALA A 161 -12.69 -13.53 -5.32
N ALA A 162 -11.43 -13.09 -5.37
CA ALA A 162 -10.50 -13.25 -4.26
C ALA A 162 -10.96 -12.50 -3.00
N VAL A 163 -11.45 -11.27 -3.16
CA VAL A 163 -12.02 -10.48 -2.06
C VAL A 163 -13.29 -11.14 -1.51
N ALA A 164 -14.19 -11.61 -2.37
CA ALA A 164 -15.39 -12.33 -1.96
C ALA A 164 -15.06 -13.63 -1.21
N ALA A 165 -14.07 -14.39 -1.69
CA ALA A 165 -13.58 -15.58 -1.01
C ALA A 165 -12.98 -15.26 0.36
N MET A 166 -12.24 -14.15 0.49
CA MET A 166 -11.72 -13.68 1.78
C MET A 166 -12.84 -13.32 2.77
N PHE A 167 -13.88 -12.61 2.32
CA PHE A 167 -15.05 -12.34 3.16
C PHE A 167 -15.80 -13.62 3.52
N TRP A 168 -15.90 -14.56 2.58
CA TRP A 168 -16.53 -15.85 2.83
C TRP A 168 -15.77 -16.66 3.87
N THR A 169 -14.44 -16.74 3.80
CA THR A 169 -13.63 -17.45 4.81
C THR A 169 -13.66 -16.76 6.17
N MET A 170 -13.72 -15.42 6.18
CA MET A 170 -13.87 -14.63 7.41
C MET A 170 -15.24 -14.81 8.07
N LEU A 171 -16.31 -15.02 7.29
CA LEU A 171 -17.66 -15.30 7.78
C LEU A 171 -17.87 -16.79 8.15
N ALA A 172 -17.22 -17.70 7.43
CA ALA A 172 -17.34 -19.14 7.61
C ALA A 172 -16.47 -19.70 8.76
N SER A 173 -15.52 -18.92 9.29
CA SER A 173 -14.80 -19.25 10.54
C SER A 173 -15.41 -18.50 11.73
N PRO A 174 -16.42 -19.06 12.42
CA PRO A 174 -16.74 -18.60 13.76
C PRO A 174 -15.52 -18.87 14.64
N LYS A 175 -15.09 -17.81 15.33
CA LYS A 175 -13.92 -17.72 16.20
C LYS A 175 -13.72 -18.96 17.08
N HIS A 176 -12.53 -19.56 17.01
CA HIS A 176 -11.91 -20.29 18.12
C HIS A 176 -10.50 -19.74 18.33
#